data_AF-A0A2W2F8W7-F1
#
_entry.id   AF-A0A2W2F8W7-F1
#
_cell.length_a   1.000
_cell.length_b   1.000
_cell.length_c   1.000
_cell.angle_alpha   90.00
_cell.angle_beta   90.00
_cell.angle_gamma   90.00
#
_symmetry.space_group_name_H-M   'P 1'
#
loop_
_entity.id
_entity.type
_entity.pdbx_description
1 polymer ?
#
loop_
_entity_poly.entity_id
_entity_poly.type
_entity_poly.pdbx_seq_one_letter_code
_entity_poly.pdbx_strand_id
1 'polypeptide(L)'
;MTDVTRDGGVLDGFHIGYVPDGVGDEVSDFASEWEDVHFATRVWERQTPDGYRADLRVHVLRGARLADLAGLRDFLTEYHERDPDEWQLTEFQHGDGSGMMSDAQAFWLAGPAVAVNVLIDPEQVDREALLAVARAIVPQGE
;
A
#
# COMPACT_ATOMS: atom_id res chain seq x y z
N MET A 1 23.10 -18.92 0.03
CA MET A 1 21.63 -18.99 -0.09
C MET A 1 21.23 -17.73 -0.82
N THR A 2 20.76 -17.85 -2.06
CA THR A 2 20.04 -16.75 -2.71
C THR A 2 18.77 -16.55 -1.90
N ASP A 3 18.68 -15.40 -1.26
CA ASP A 3 17.44 -14.88 -0.70
C ASP A 3 16.42 -14.83 -1.84
N VAL A 4 15.45 -15.75 -1.83
CA VAL A 4 14.39 -15.75 -2.84
C VAL A 4 13.37 -14.75 -2.37
N THR A 5 13.54 -13.50 -2.80
CA THR A 5 12.56 -12.43 -2.65
C THR A 5 11.19 -12.94 -3.14
N ARG A 6 10.20 -13.00 -2.26
CA ARG A 6 8.83 -13.40 -2.62
C ARG A 6 8.20 -12.30 -3.49
N ASP A 7 7.85 -12.66 -4.72
CA ASP A 7 7.18 -11.76 -5.66
C ASP A 7 5.68 -11.64 -5.33
N GLY A 8 5.15 -10.42 -5.33
CA GLY A 8 3.76 -10.11 -5.03
C GLY A 8 2.86 -10.01 -6.27
N GLY A 9 3.41 -10.20 -7.48
CA GLY A 9 2.69 -10.16 -8.74
C GLY A 9 2.26 -8.76 -9.18
N VAL A 10 1.43 -8.71 -10.21
CA VAL A 10 0.90 -7.44 -10.76
C VAL A 10 -0.48 -7.15 -10.18
N LEU A 11 -0.71 -5.90 -9.80
CA LEU A 11 -2.00 -5.33 -9.40
C LEU A 11 -2.23 -4.03 -10.16
N ASP A 12 -3.24 -4.01 -11.04
CA ASP A 12 -3.70 -2.80 -11.74
C ASP A 12 -2.59 -1.96 -12.40
N GLY A 13 -1.66 -2.64 -13.09
CA GLY A 13 -0.53 -2.00 -13.79
C GLY A 13 0.68 -1.68 -12.91
N PHE A 14 0.69 -2.13 -11.66
CA PHE A 14 1.84 -2.03 -10.76
C PHE A 14 2.37 -3.43 -10.42
N HIS A 15 3.68 -3.62 -10.56
CA HIS A 15 4.36 -4.82 -10.09
C HIS A 15 4.75 -4.65 -8.63
N ILE A 16 4.33 -5.59 -7.79
CA ILE A 16 4.67 -5.69 -6.37
C ILE A 16 5.88 -6.62 -6.26
N GLY A 17 7.09 -6.05 -6.34
CA GLY A 17 8.32 -6.85 -6.46
C GLY A 17 8.82 -7.51 -5.18
N TYR A 18 8.19 -7.24 -4.03
CA TYR A 18 8.58 -7.81 -2.74
C TYR A 18 7.40 -7.95 -1.78
N VAL A 19 7.30 -9.15 -1.19
CA VAL A 19 6.45 -9.47 -0.04
C VAL A 19 7.37 -9.91 1.10
N PRO A 20 7.29 -9.31 2.31
CA PRO A 20 8.16 -9.66 3.42
C PRO A 20 7.98 -11.11 3.89
N ASP A 21 9.05 -11.68 4.44
CA ASP A 21 8.96 -12.94 5.17
C ASP A 21 7.98 -12.80 6.35
N GLY A 22 7.22 -13.87 6.62
CA GLY A 22 6.25 -13.91 7.72
C GLY A 22 4.88 -13.29 7.42
N VAL A 23 4.71 -12.67 6.24
CA VAL A 23 3.39 -12.33 5.68
C VAL A 23 2.71 -13.61 5.17
N GLY A 24 1.43 -13.77 5.49
CA GLY A 24 0.64 -14.94 5.11
C GLY A 24 0.63 -15.30 3.62
N ASP A 25 0.27 -16.55 3.33
CA ASP A 25 0.29 -17.13 1.99
C ASP A 25 -1.03 -16.98 1.22
N GLU A 26 -2.14 -16.71 1.93
CA GLU A 26 -3.45 -16.56 1.31
C GLU A 26 -3.55 -15.18 0.66
N VAL A 27 -3.82 -15.15 -0.65
CA VAL A 27 -3.86 -13.90 -1.42
C VAL A 27 -5.25 -13.72 -2.05
N SER A 28 -5.84 -12.55 -1.84
CA SER A 28 -7.15 -12.19 -2.40
C SER A 28 -7.11 -10.83 -3.08
N ASP A 29 -7.74 -10.76 -4.26
CA ASP A 29 -7.90 -9.53 -5.03
C ASP A 29 -9.37 -9.13 -5.10
N PHE A 30 -9.65 -7.83 -4.97
CA PHE A 30 -10.98 -7.29 -5.18
C PHE A 30 -10.95 -5.81 -5.59
N ALA A 31 -12.03 -5.36 -6.20
CA ALA A 31 -12.23 -3.98 -6.60
C ALA A 31 -13.39 -3.35 -5.83
N SER A 32 -13.25 -2.08 -5.50
CA SER A 32 -14.30 -1.27 -4.84
C SER A 32 -14.22 0.17 -5.29
N GLU A 33 -15.20 0.97 -4.89
CA GLU A 33 -15.25 2.40 -5.18
C GLU A 33 -15.75 3.14 -3.94
N TRP A 34 -15.15 4.30 -3.66
CA TRP A 34 -15.59 5.20 -2.60
C TRP A 34 -15.25 6.63 -2.98
N GLU A 35 -16.22 7.54 -2.89
CA GLU A 35 -16.06 8.97 -3.26
C GLU A 35 -15.38 9.19 -4.61
N ASP A 36 -15.89 8.53 -5.66
CA ASP A 36 -15.38 8.62 -7.04
C ASP A 36 -13.91 8.18 -7.21
N VAL A 37 -13.37 7.43 -6.24
CA VAL A 37 -12.07 6.78 -6.35
C VAL A 37 -12.25 5.27 -6.42
N HIS A 38 -11.74 4.69 -7.49
CA HIS A 38 -11.67 3.25 -7.68
C HIS A 38 -10.45 2.68 -6.97
N PHE A 39 -10.65 1.52 -6.35
CA PHE A 39 -9.63 0.74 -5.67
C PHE A 39 -9.46 -0.57 -6.40
N ALA A 40 -8.24 -0.90 -6.79
CA ALA A 40 -7.81 -2.28 -6.98
C ALA A 40 -7.02 -2.70 -5.74
N THR A 41 -7.48 -3.74 -5.04
CA THR A 41 -6.91 -4.16 -3.76
C THR A 41 -6.37 -5.57 -3.86
N ARG A 42 -5.16 -5.79 -3.34
CA ARG A 42 -4.63 -7.12 -3.02
C ARG A 42 -4.35 -7.21 -1.53
N VAL A 43 -4.76 -8.31 -0.91
CA VAL A 43 -4.54 -8.60 0.51
C VAL A 43 -3.78 -9.91 0.63
N TRP A 44 -2.80 -9.94 1.52
CA TRP A 44 -2.15 -11.14 2.02
C TRP A 44 -2.62 -11.41 3.44
N GLU A 45 -3.13 -12.61 3.67
CA GLU A 45 -3.72 -13.02 4.93
C GLU A 45 -3.05 -14.27 5.48
N ARG A 46 -2.93 -14.32 6.80
CA ARG A 46 -2.58 -15.53 7.53
C ARG A 46 -3.80 -16.09 8.24
N GLN A 47 -3.86 -17.41 8.33
CA GLN A 47 -4.83 -18.07 9.18
C GLN A 47 -4.39 -17.98 10.65
N THR A 48 -5.32 -17.59 11.51
CA THR A 48 -5.15 -17.55 12.96
C THR A 48 -6.19 -18.46 13.63
N PRO A 49 -6.05 -18.78 14.93
CA PRO A 49 -7.08 -19.54 15.66
C PRO A 49 -8.47 -18.87 15.63
N ASP A 50 -8.50 -17.54 15.47
CA ASP A 50 -9.72 -16.72 15.50
C ASP A 50 -10.25 -16.36 14.11
N GLY A 51 -9.61 -16.81 13.02
CA GLY A 51 -10.04 -16.55 11.65
C GLY A 51 -8.88 -16.23 10.71
N TYR A 52 -8.99 -15.13 9.97
CA TYR A 52 -7.93 -14.62 9.09
C TYR A 52 -7.51 -13.24 9.53
N ARG A 53 -6.22 -12.94 9.40
CA ARG A 53 -5.64 -11.63 9.68
C ARG A 53 -4.89 -11.15 8.46
N ALA A 54 -5.18 -9.93 8.01
CA ALA A 54 -4.47 -9.28 6.92
C ALA A 54 -3.12 -8.76 7.42
N ASP A 55 -2.03 -9.29 6.89
CA ASP A 55 -0.67 -8.88 7.26
C ASP A 55 -0.14 -7.78 6.33
N LEU A 56 -0.57 -7.79 5.06
CA LEU A 56 -0.20 -6.81 4.05
C LEU A 56 -1.40 -6.53 3.15
N ARG A 57 -1.62 -5.26 2.83
CA ARG A 57 -2.61 -4.78 1.86
C ARG A 57 -1.99 -3.76 0.94
N VAL A 58 -2.23 -3.90 -0.35
CA VAL A 58 -1.86 -2.92 -1.37
C VAL A 58 -3.12 -2.46 -2.07
N HIS A 59 -3.29 -1.15 -2.17
CA HIS A 59 -4.30 -0.50 -2.98
C HIS A 59 -3.63 0.28 -4.12
N VAL A 60 -4.15 0.11 -5.32
CA VAL A 60 -3.98 1.06 -6.42
C VAL A 60 -5.25 1.88 -6.50
N LEU A 61 -5.12 3.19 -6.34
CA LEU A 61 -6.22 4.15 -6.27
C LEU A 61 -6.25 4.96 -7.55
N ARG A 62 -7.44 5.13 -8.14
CA ARG A 62 -7.63 5.96 -9.33
C ARG A 62 -8.83 6.88 -9.17
N GLY A 63 -8.62 8.17 -9.36
CA GLY A 63 -9.70 9.16 -9.33
C GLY A 63 -9.19 10.59 -9.39
N ALA A 64 -10.03 11.48 -9.94
CA ALA A 64 -9.62 12.86 -10.25
C ALA A 64 -9.19 13.67 -9.01
N ARG A 65 -9.66 13.32 -7.81
CA ARG A 65 -9.26 13.99 -6.56
C ARG A 65 -7.81 13.70 -6.15
N LEU A 66 -7.19 12.67 -6.71
CA LEU A 66 -5.80 12.28 -6.44
C LEU A 66 -4.81 13.05 -7.34
N ALA A 67 -4.98 14.37 -7.42
CA ALA A 67 -4.18 15.22 -8.31
C ALA A 67 -2.78 15.53 -7.75
N ASP A 68 -2.67 15.61 -6.42
CA ASP A 68 -1.43 15.88 -5.70
C ASP A 68 -1.39 15.12 -4.36
N LEU A 69 -0.23 15.16 -3.70
CA LEU A 69 0.02 14.39 -2.47
C LEU A 69 -0.86 14.88 -1.31
N ALA A 70 -1.28 16.16 -1.31
CA ALA A 70 -2.19 16.70 -0.32
C ALA A 70 -3.60 16.12 -0.53
N GLY A 71 -4.12 16.12 -1.76
CA GLY A 71 -5.40 15.50 -2.10
C GLY A 71 -5.45 14.00 -1.79
N LEU A 72 -4.33 13.28 -1.95
CA LEU A 72 -4.22 11.88 -1.51
C LEU A 72 -4.23 11.74 0.02
N ARG A 73 -3.55 12.63 0.75
CA ARG A 73 -3.60 12.65 2.21
C ARG A 73 -5.00 12.91 2.73
N ASP A 74 -5.68 13.91 2.18
CA ASP A 74 -7.04 14.27 2.54
C ASP A 74 -7.97 13.09 2.24
N PHE A 75 -7.86 12.48 1.05
CA PHE A 75 -8.58 11.26 0.68
C PHE A 75 -8.46 10.18 1.75
N LEU A 76 -7.22 9.84 2.13
CA LEU A 76 -6.95 8.74 3.05
C LEU A 76 -7.32 9.08 4.49
N THR A 77 -7.30 10.35 4.86
CA THR A 77 -7.77 10.82 6.17
C THR A 77 -9.26 10.54 6.32
N GLU A 78 -10.05 10.93 5.32
CA GLU A 78 -11.50 10.68 5.30
C GLU A 78 -11.80 9.17 5.21
N TYR A 79 -11.15 8.45 4.29
CA TYR A 79 -11.37 7.02 4.07
C TYR A 79 -11.05 6.16 5.31
N HIS A 80 -9.99 6.51 6.05
CA HIS A 80 -9.61 5.79 7.26
C HIS A 80 -10.28 6.34 8.52
N GLU A 81 -11.17 7.33 8.40
CA GLU A 81 -11.79 8.03 9.53
C GLU A 81 -10.74 8.51 10.55
N ARG A 82 -9.57 8.96 10.06
CA ARG A 82 -8.45 9.38 10.90
C ARG A 82 -8.57 10.84 11.30
N ASP A 83 -8.12 11.14 12.52
CA ASP A 83 -7.84 12.50 12.92
C ASP A 83 -6.53 12.99 12.24
N PRO A 84 -6.57 14.05 11.42
CA PRO A 84 -5.38 14.55 10.72
C PRO A 84 -4.31 15.11 11.67
N ASP A 85 -4.68 15.54 12.88
CA ASP A 85 -3.77 16.09 13.89
C ASP A 85 -3.03 14.98 14.65
N GLU A 86 -3.62 13.79 14.74
CA GLU A 86 -2.98 12.62 15.35
C GLU A 86 -2.20 11.75 14.34
N TRP A 87 -2.42 11.98 13.04
CA TRP A 87 -1.78 11.20 11.99
C TRP A 87 -0.34 11.64 11.71
N GLN A 88 0.58 11.08 12.51
CA GLN A 88 2.02 11.31 12.40
C GLN A 88 2.60 10.66 11.14
N LEU A 89 2.79 11.50 10.11
CA LEU A 89 3.38 11.11 8.84
C LEU A 89 4.79 11.68 8.70
N THR A 90 5.66 10.89 8.08
CA THR A 90 7.01 11.27 7.70
C THR A 90 7.16 11.11 6.19
N GLU A 91 7.89 12.03 5.56
CA GLU A 91 8.17 11.94 4.13
C GLU A 91 9.22 10.86 3.86
N PHE A 92 9.08 10.19 2.71
CA PHE A 92 10.09 9.29 2.17
C PHE A 92 10.18 9.45 0.65
N GLN A 93 11.34 9.13 0.09
CA GLN A 93 11.54 9.16 -1.36
C GLN A 93 11.02 7.85 -2.00
N HIS A 94 10.19 7.97 -3.03
CA HIS A 94 9.73 6.87 -3.88
C HIS A 94 9.99 7.21 -5.35
N GLY A 95 10.95 6.52 -5.97
CA GLY A 95 11.41 6.86 -7.32
C GLY A 95 11.88 8.32 -7.39
N ASP A 96 11.34 9.06 -8.37
CA ASP A 96 11.62 10.49 -8.56
C ASP A 96 10.70 11.41 -7.72
N GLY A 97 9.71 10.85 -7.01
CA GLY A 97 8.73 11.59 -6.23
C GLY A 97 8.84 11.37 -4.71
N SER A 98 7.98 12.08 -3.98
CA SER A 98 7.83 11.93 -2.53
C SER A 98 6.57 11.13 -2.19
N GLY A 99 6.67 10.31 -1.16
CA GLY A 99 5.54 9.67 -0.47
C GLY A 99 5.50 10.05 1.01
N MET A 100 4.43 9.65 1.68
CA MET A 100 4.27 9.78 3.11
C MET A 100 4.10 8.40 3.76
N MET A 101 4.65 8.23 4.96
CA MET A 101 4.55 6.99 5.71
C MET A 101 4.40 7.20 7.22
N SER A 102 3.69 6.28 7.86
CA SER A 102 3.68 6.03 9.30
C SER A 102 4.33 4.68 9.61
N ASP A 103 4.17 4.16 10.83
CA ASP A 103 4.66 2.83 11.20
C ASP A 103 3.91 1.67 10.51
N ALA A 104 2.68 1.90 10.05
CA ALA A 104 1.81 0.85 9.50
C ALA A 104 1.28 1.15 8.09
N GLN A 105 1.66 2.28 7.49
CA GLN A 105 1.16 2.70 6.18
C GLN A 105 2.17 3.51 5.40
N ALA A 106 2.24 3.30 4.09
CA ALA A 106 2.99 4.14 3.16
C ALA A 106 2.16 4.42 1.91
N PHE A 107 2.18 5.66 1.41
CA PHE A 107 1.43 6.03 0.22
C PHE A 107 2.12 7.13 -0.58
N TRP A 108 1.89 7.14 -1.89
CA TRP A 108 2.48 8.10 -2.83
C TRP A 108 1.62 8.21 -4.09
N LEU A 109 1.87 9.26 -4.87
CA LEU A 109 1.34 9.36 -6.22
C LEU A 109 2.27 8.67 -7.21
N ALA A 110 1.70 7.83 -8.06
CA ALA A 110 2.38 7.25 -9.21
C ALA A 110 2.20 8.11 -10.48
N GLY A 111 1.24 9.02 -10.47
CA GLY A 111 0.96 9.99 -11.53
C GLY A 111 -0.31 10.78 -11.22
N PRO A 112 -0.71 11.74 -12.07
CA PRO A 112 -1.96 12.45 -11.88
C PRO A 112 -3.14 11.48 -11.82
N ALA A 113 -3.99 11.62 -10.80
CA ALA A 113 -5.15 10.78 -10.55
C ALA A 113 -4.85 9.30 -10.24
N VAL A 114 -3.59 8.94 -9.94
CA VAL A 114 -3.17 7.56 -9.63
C VAL A 114 -2.27 7.52 -8.41
N ALA A 115 -2.67 6.78 -7.38
CA ALA A 115 -1.90 6.59 -6.16
C ALA A 115 -1.73 5.13 -5.80
N VAL A 116 -0.72 4.85 -4.97
CA VAL A 116 -0.56 3.56 -4.30
C VAL A 116 -0.61 3.78 -2.80
N ASN A 117 -1.30 2.90 -2.09
CA ASN A 117 -1.38 2.88 -0.64
C ASN A 117 -1.10 1.46 -0.12
N VAL A 118 -0.10 1.33 0.73
CA VAL A 118 0.33 0.08 1.35
C VAL A 118 0.02 0.13 2.84
N LEU A 119 -0.69 -0.87 3.35
CA LEU A 119 -0.94 -1.04 4.78
C LEU A 119 -0.35 -2.38 5.23
N ILE A 120 0.16 -2.40 6.46
CA ILE A 120 0.74 -3.59 7.08
C ILE A 120 0.16 -3.83 8.47
N ASP A 121 0.29 -5.06 8.95
CA ASP A 121 0.19 -5.39 10.36
C ASP A 121 1.54 -5.12 11.05
N PRO A 122 1.65 -4.10 11.94
CA PRO A 122 2.91 -3.75 12.58
C PRO A 122 3.41 -4.81 13.58
N GLU A 123 2.58 -5.79 13.96
CA GLU A 123 3.03 -6.94 14.75
C GLU A 123 3.81 -7.96 13.90
N GLN A 124 3.66 -7.91 12.57
CA GLN A 124 4.27 -8.86 11.63
C GLN A 124 5.35 -8.24 10.75
N VAL A 125 5.11 -7.00 10.32
CA VAL A 125 5.98 -6.28 9.38
C VAL A 125 6.39 -4.99 10.05
N ASP A 126 7.69 -4.73 10.14
CA ASP A 126 8.17 -3.47 10.70
C ASP A 126 8.18 -2.35 9.66
N ARG A 127 8.47 -1.13 10.13
CA ARG A 127 8.53 0.07 9.30
C ARG A 127 9.60 0.01 8.21
N GLU A 128 10.72 -0.71 8.44
CA GLU A 128 11.79 -0.85 7.45
C GLU A 128 11.33 -1.77 6.31
N ALA A 129 10.68 -2.88 6.65
CA ALA A 129 10.08 -3.80 5.69
C ALA A 129 8.93 -3.13 4.91
N LEU A 130 8.10 -2.31 5.55
CA LEU A 130 7.10 -1.48 4.85
C LEU A 130 7.75 -0.57 3.79
N LEU A 131 8.84 0.11 4.15
CA LEU A 131 9.57 0.96 3.20
C LEU A 131 10.18 0.15 2.05
N ALA A 132 10.68 -1.06 2.33
CA ALA A 132 11.16 -1.98 1.31
C ALA A 132 10.05 -2.43 0.34
N VAL A 133 8.86 -2.79 0.87
CA VAL A 133 7.68 -3.13 0.06
C VAL A 133 7.28 -1.95 -0.81
N ALA A 134 7.12 -0.76 -0.22
CA ALA A 134 6.73 0.44 -0.95
C ALA A 134 7.69 0.68 -2.14
N ARG A 135 9.00 0.66 -1.90
CA ARG A 135 10.02 0.88 -2.94
C ARG A 135 10.07 -0.22 -4.01
N ALA A 136 9.66 -1.44 -3.68
CA ALA A 136 9.58 -2.54 -4.62
C ALA A 136 8.32 -2.48 -5.51
N ILE A 137 7.35 -1.62 -5.19
CA ILE A 137 6.18 -1.40 -6.03
C ILE A 137 6.51 -0.38 -7.10
N VAL A 138 6.51 -0.83 -8.36
CA VAL A 138 6.84 -0.01 -9.52
C VAL A 138 5.78 -0.16 -10.61
N PRO A 139 5.56 0.86 -11.46
CA PRO A 139 4.74 0.69 -12.66
C PRO A 139 5.28 -0.49 -13.48
N GLN A 140 4.39 -1.38 -13.91
CA GLN A 140 4.74 -2.39 -14.90
C GLN A 140 5.03 -1.64 -16.20
N GLY A 141 6.24 -1.79 -16.75
CA GLY A 141 6.58 -1.21 -18.04
C GLY A 141 5.63 -1.69 -19.14
N GLU A 142 5.29 -0.79 -20.07
CA GLU A 142 4.63 -1.13 -21.34
C GLU A 142 5.49 -2.06 -22.21
#